data_AF-A0A423LW41-F1
#
_entry.id   AF-A0A423LW41-F1
#
_cell.length_a   1.000
_cell.length_b   1.000
_cell.length_c   1.000
_cell.angle_alpha   90.00
_cell.angle_beta   90.00
_cell.angle_gamma   90.00
#
_symmetry.space_group_name_H-M   'P 1'
#
loop_
_entity.id
_entity.type
_entity.pdbx_description
1 polymer ?
#
loop_
_entity_poly.entity_id
_entity_poly.type
_entity_poly.pdbx_seq_one_letter_code
_entity_poly.pdbx_strand_id
1 'polypeptide(L)'
;MKKPTPNPPETTVAADAEKTVPADANTTSPYASAGTRKLHKAADRALDFYLKPTAAIMAAPYRPSHMFLVNPDSDTESLLANASESLGSASVMLGDFAALLGGTHRKTLLGIAQVVMLGELAVNKALDNVDPTA
;
A
#
# COMPACT_ATOMS: atom_id res chain seq x y z
N MET A 1 -12.65 -43.56 -34.12
CA MET A 1 -12.53 -44.60 -33.08
C MET A 1 -11.58 -44.08 -32.01
N LYS A 2 -12.06 -43.84 -30.79
CA LYS A 2 -11.23 -43.33 -29.67
C LYS A 2 -10.55 -44.54 -29.00
N LYS A 3 -9.22 -44.53 -28.94
CA LYS A 3 -8.42 -45.58 -28.29
C LYS A 3 -8.58 -45.46 -26.75
N PRO A 4 -8.79 -46.55 -25.99
CA PRO A 4 -8.92 -46.47 -24.54
C PRO A 4 -7.54 -46.24 -23.92
N THR A 5 -7.44 -45.29 -23.00
CA THR A 5 -6.26 -45.09 -22.16
C THR A 5 -6.22 -46.20 -21.10
N PRO A 6 -5.12 -46.94 -20.91
CA PRO A 6 -5.07 -48.01 -19.91
C PRO A 6 -4.92 -47.40 -18.52
N ASN A 7 -5.76 -47.83 -17.57
CA ASN A 7 -5.51 -47.59 -16.16
C ASN A 7 -4.36 -48.51 -15.68
N PRO A 8 -3.59 -48.09 -14.67
CA PRO A 8 -2.49 -48.89 -14.12
C PRO A 8 -3.02 -50.08 -13.31
N PRO A 9 -2.24 -51.16 -13.16
CA PRO A 9 -2.72 -52.40 -12.58
C PRO A 9 -2.90 -52.27 -11.06
N GLU A 10 -3.96 -52.89 -10.54
CA GLU A 10 -4.17 -53.05 -9.10
C GLU A 10 -3.27 -54.17 -8.59
N THR A 11 -2.39 -53.85 -7.63
CA THR A 11 -1.48 -54.85 -7.05
C THR A 11 -2.16 -55.54 -5.87
N THR A 12 -2.54 -56.79 -6.09
CA THR A 12 -2.96 -57.76 -5.06
C THR A 12 -1.79 -58.09 -4.13
N VAL A 13 -2.00 -57.96 -2.82
CA VAL A 13 -1.05 -58.30 -1.77
C VAL A 13 -1.07 -59.81 -1.51
N ALA A 14 0.08 -60.47 -1.61
CA ALA A 14 0.35 -61.79 -1.05
C ALA A 14 1.58 -61.70 -0.13
N ALA A 15 1.44 -62.28 1.05
CA ALA A 15 2.39 -62.27 2.16
C ALA A 15 3.62 -63.15 1.90
N ASP A 16 4.76 -62.81 2.52
CA ASP A 16 5.62 -63.73 3.31
C ASP A 16 6.80 -62.98 3.99
N ALA A 17 7.07 -63.35 5.26
CA ALA A 17 8.20 -63.17 6.21
C ALA A 17 9.45 -62.30 5.83
N GLU A 18 10.16 -61.53 6.68
CA GLU A 18 10.22 -61.30 8.14
C GLU A 18 11.00 -59.97 8.42
N LYS A 19 10.42 -59.13 9.29
CA LYS A 19 11.04 -58.14 10.20
C LYS A 19 12.08 -57.13 9.67
N THR A 20 11.61 -55.94 9.23
CA THR A 20 12.04 -54.58 9.66
C THR A 20 11.20 -53.52 8.93
N VAL A 21 10.11 -53.02 9.52
CA VAL A 21 9.51 -51.72 9.13
C VAL A 21 8.63 -51.20 10.27
N PRO A 22 8.64 -49.89 10.60
CA PRO A 22 7.42 -49.15 10.76
C PRO A 22 7.19 -48.34 9.47
N ALA A 23 6.25 -48.87 8.70
CA ALA A 23 5.13 -48.16 8.10
C ALA A 23 5.38 -46.72 7.61
N ASP A 24 5.22 -46.59 6.29
CA ASP A 24 4.55 -45.47 5.60
C ASP A 24 5.45 -44.36 5.07
N ALA A 25 6.24 -44.76 4.09
CA ALA A 25 6.62 -43.91 2.98
C ALA A 25 5.38 -43.47 2.17
N ASN A 26 4.61 -42.50 2.67
CA ASN A 26 4.00 -41.48 1.80
C ASN A 26 3.55 -40.24 2.58
N THR A 27 4.49 -39.51 3.17
CA THR A 27 4.19 -38.13 3.61
C THR A 27 4.36 -37.16 2.44
N THR A 28 3.58 -37.34 1.36
CA THR A 28 3.47 -36.34 0.27
C THR A 28 2.81 -35.05 0.74
N SER A 29 2.41 -34.97 2.01
CA SER A 29 1.86 -33.75 2.59
C SER A 29 2.98 -32.74 2.82
N PRO A 30 2.91 -31.53 2.23
CA PRO A 30 3.90 -30.47 2.41
C PRO A 30 4.13 -30.05 3.87
N TYR A 31 3.36 -30.58 4.82
CA TYR A 31 3.35 -30.22 6.24
C TYR A 31 3.93 -31.30 7.17
N ALA A 32 4.65 -32.27 6.62
CA ALA A 32 5.15 -33.44 7.35
C ALA A 32 6.12 -33.15 8.51
N SER A 33 6.76 -31.97 8.57
CA SER A 33 7.67 -31.63 9.67
C SER A 33 7.60 -30.15 10.09
N ALA A 34 8.10 -29.85 11.29
CA ALA A 34 8.17 -28.47 11.78
C ALA A 34 9.01 -27.55 10.87
N GLY A 35 9.99 -28.11 10.16
CA GLY A 35 10.79 -27.40 9.15
C GLY A 35 9.96 -26.98 7.94
N THR A 36 9.09 -27.86 7.42
CA THR A 36 8.26 -27.53 6.24
C THR A 36 7.20 -26.48 6.54
N ARG A 37 6.66 -26.42 7.76
CA ARG A 37 5.77 -25.31 8.18
C ARG A 37 6.50 -23.97 8.23
N LYS A 38 7.77 -23.94 8.64
CA LYS A 38 8.60 -22.72 8.61
C LYS A 38 8.86 -22.28 7.17
N LEU A 39 9.15 -23.22 6.28
CA LEU A 39 9.35 -22.96 4.85
C LEU A 39 8.07 -22.46 4.17
N HIS A 40 6.93 -23.09 4.45
CA HIS A 40 5.63 -22.64 3.95
C HIS A 40 5.31 -21.21 4.42
N LYS A 41 5.45 -20.93 5.73
CA LYS A 41 5.29 -19.57 6.25
C LYS A 41 6.28 -18.57 5.63
N ALA A 42 7.49 -18.99 5.31
CA ALA A 42 8.48 -18.13 4.66
C ALA A 42 8.10 -17.86 3.19
N ALA A 43 7.59 -18.87 2.48
CA ALA A 43 7.08 -18.73 1.12
C ALA A 43 5.87 -17.79 1.07
N ASP A 44 4.90 -17.93 1.98
CA ASP A 44 3.75 -17.03 2.04
C ASP A 44 4.17 -15.58 2.31
N ARG A 45 5.14 -15.36 3.22
CA ARG A 45 5.71 -14.02 3.46
C ARG A 45 6.41 -13.45 2.22
N ALA A 46 7.14 -14.26 1.48
CA ALA A 46 7.80 -13.83 0.25
C ALA A 46 6.76 -13.49 -0.85
N LEU A 47 5.72 -14.30 -1.00
CA LEU A 47 4.64 -14.04 -1.94
C LEU A 47 3.87 -12.77 -1.56
N ASP A 48 3.52 -12.59 -0.29
CA ASP A 48 2.85 -11.38 0.18
C ASP A 48 3.69 -10.12 -0.05
N PHE A 49 5.01 -10.19 0.15
CA PHE A 49 5.91 -9.06 -0.09
C PHE A 49 5.89 -8.58 -1.56
N TYR A 50 5.86 -9.50 -2.52
CA TYR A 50 5.87 -9.15 -3.95
C TYR A 50 4.47 -8.92 -4.54
N LEU A 51 3.45 -9.64 -4.04
CA LEU A 51 2.11 -9.63 -4.63
C LEU A 51 1.14 -8.67 -3.93
N LYS A 52 1.45 -8.20 -2.71
CA LYS A 52 0.62 -7.23 -1.97
C LYS A 52 1.41 -5.97 -1.52
N PRO A 53 2.19 -5.32 -2.40
CA PRO A 53 2.99 -4.17 -2.02
C PRO A 53 2.13 -2.99 -1.54
N THR A 54 0.92 -2.84 -2.08
CA THR A 54 -0.01 -1.74 -1.75
C THR A 54 -0.39 -1.71 -0.26
N ALA A 55 -0.57 -2.87 0.36
CA ALA A 55 -0.90 -2.95 1.80
C ALA A 55 0.27 -2.46 2.68
N ALA A 56 1.51 -2.77 2.27
CA ALA A 56 2.71 -2.29 2.96
C ALA A 56 2.95 -0.79 2.75
N ILE A 57 2.65 -0.27 1.54
CA ILE A 57 2.76 1.16 1.24
C ILE A 57 1.77 1.98 2.07
N MET A 58 0.52 1.52 2.21
CA MET A 58 -0.49 2.19 3.02
C MET A 58 -0.22 2.12 4.53
N ALA A 59 0.61 1.17 4.98
CA ALA A 59 0.98 0.97 6.38
C ALA A 59 2.31 1.63 6.77
N ALA A 60 3.12 2.06 5.79
CA ALA A 60 4.41 2.68 6.07
C ALA A 60 4.22 4.09 6.69
N PRO A 61 4.94 4.42 7.78
CA PRO A 61 4.92 5.78 8.32
C PRO A 61 5.37 6.78 7.26
N TYR A 62 4.69 7.92 7.19
CA TYR A 62 5.13 9.02 6.35
C TYR A 62 6.54 9.46 6.75
N ARG A 63 7.47 9.39 5.81
CA ARG A 63 8.83 9.93 5.96
C ARG A 63 8.93 11.20 5.13
N PRO A 64 9.10 12.38 5.74
CA PRO A 64 9.32 13.62 5.02
C PRO A 64 10.55 13.50 4.10
N SER A 65 10.43 14.00 2.86
CA SER A 65 11.61 14.19 2.01
C SER A 65 12.45 15.34 2.54
N HIS A 66 13.76 15.14 2.64
CA HIS A 66 14.72 16.19 2.99
C HIS A 66 15.26 16.94 1.77
N MET A 67 14.79 16.61 0.55
CA MET A 67 15.24 17.28 -0.67
C MET A 67 14.87 18.76 -0.72
N PHE A 68 13.76 19.13 -0.06
CA PHE A 68 13.31 20.52 0.06
C PHE A 68 13.17 20.86 1.54
N LEU A 69 13.66 22.05 1.91
CA LEU A 69 13.58 22.59 3.25
C LEU A 69 13.26 24.08 3.20
N VAL A 70 12.54 24.57 4.20
CA VAL A 70 12.31 26.00 4.38
C VAL A 70 13.60 26.63 4.90
N ASN A 71 13.97 27.80 4.36
CA ASN A 71 15.13 28.54 4.84
C ASN A 71 14.92 28.93 6.33
N PRO A 72 15.80 28.50 7.26
CA PRO A 72 15.65 28.82 8.67
C PRO A 72 15.76 30.32 9.00
N ASP A 73 16.37 31.10 8.11
CA ASP A 73 16.53 32.55 8.30
C ASP A 73 15.32 33.36 7.80
N SER A 74 14.33 32.71 7.19
CA SER A 74 13.11 33.38 6.72
C SER A 74 12.18 33.74 7.89
N ASP A 75 11.63 34.95 7.85
CA ASP A 75 10.67 35.42 8.83
C ASP A 75 9.28 34.77 8.64
N THR A 76 8.52 34.68 9.73
CA THR A 76 7.21 34.01 9.73
C THR A 76 6.21 34.67 8.79
N GLU A 77 6.26 35.99 8.62
CA GLU A 77 5.36 36.73 7.74
C GLU A 77 5.58 36.32 6.28
N SER A 78 6.84 36.36 5.81
CA SER A 78 7.21 35.89 4.47
C SER A 78 6.83 34.43 4.22
N LEU A 79 7.01 33.55 5.23
CA LEU A 79 6.62 32.15 5.12
C LEU A 79 5.12 31.96 4.97
N LEU A 80 4.33 32.69 5.77
CA LEU A 80 2.87 32.65 5.73
C LEU A 80 2.31 33.29 4.45
N ALA A 81 2.90 34.38 3.98
CA ALA A 81 2.55 35.03 2.72
C ALA A 81 2.78 34.09 1.52
N ASN A 82 3.98 33.49 1.44
CA ASN A 82 4.28 32.49 0.41
C ASN A 82 3.37 31.25 0.50
N ALA A 83 3.04 30.80 1.71
CA ALA A 83 2.11 29.69 1.90
C ALA A 83 0.70 30.04 1.43
N SER A 84 0.22 31.25 1.71
CA SER A 84 -1.07 31.76 1.22
C SER A 84 -1.12 31.78 -0.30
N GLU A 85 -0.11 32.37 -0.95
CA GLU A 85 -0.01 32.42 -2.42
C GLU A 85 0.04 31.02 -3.06
N SER A 86 0.79 30.10 -2.43
CA SER A 86 0.90 28.71 -2.89
C SER A 86 -0.44 27.97 -2.77
N LEU A 87 -1.17 28.18 -1.68
CA LEU A 87 -2.48 27.56 -1.46
C LEU A 87 -3.54 28.15 -2.41
N GLY A 88 -3.54 29.47 -2.62
CA GLY A 88 -4.40 30.12 -3.61
C GLY A 88 -4.15 29.60 -5.02
N SER A 89 -2.87 29.47 -5.40
CA SER A 89 -2.48 28.87 -6.68
C SER A 89 -2.96 27.42 -6.80
N ALA A 90 -2.84 26.63 -5.74
CA ALA A 90 -3.34 25.26 -5.70
C ALA A 90 -4.87 25.19 -5.84
N SER A 91 -5.61 26.07 -5.17
CA SER A 91 -7.07 26.18 -5.30
C SER A 91 -7.50 26.43 -6.75
N VAL A 92 -6.82 27.34 -7.46
CA VAL A 92 -7.09 27.61 -8.89
C VAL A 92 -6.80 26.39 -9.75
N MET A 93 -5.61 25.78 -9.61
CA MET A 93 -5.24 24.57 -10.37
C MET A 93 -6.22 23.41 -10.15
N LEU A 94 -6.68 23.21 -8.91
CA LEU A 94 -7.67 22.20 -8.57
C LEU A 94 -9.04 22.51 -9.20
N GLY A 95 -9.45 23.78 -9.22
CA GLY A 95 -10.66 24.23 -9.89
C GLY A 95 -10.62 23.97 -11.40
N ASP A 96 -9.53 24.37 -12.05
CA ASP A 96 -9.31 24.14 -13.48
C ASP A 96 -9.31 22.65 -13.81
N PHE A 97 -8.63 21.84 -13.00
CA PHE A 97 -8.60 20.39 -13.22
C PHE A 97 -9.95 19.73 -12.96
N ALA A 98 -10.70 20.19 -11.95
CA ALA A 98 -12.06 19.73 -11.70
C ALA A 98 -13.03 20.06 -12.85
N ALA A 99 -12.81 21.16 -13.58
CA ALA A 99 -13.60 21.51 -14.75
C ALA A 99 -13.41 20.53 -15.91
N LEU A 100 -12.25 19.87 -16.00
CA LEU A 100 -11.95 18.85 -17.02
C LEU A 100 -12.55 17.47 -16.70
N LEU A 101 -13.03 17.25 -15.47
CA LEU A 101 -13.56 15.96 -15.03
C LEU A 101 -15.09 15.94 -14.91
N GLY A 102 -15.66 14.73 -15.04
CA GLY A 102 -17.08 14.45 -14.83
C GLY A 102 -17.35 13.60 -13.59
N GLY A 103 -18.63 13.49 -13.21
CA GLY A 103 -19.12 12.54 -12.22
C GLY A 103 -18.47 12.67 -10.83
N THR A 104 -18.15 11.53 -10.23
CA THR A 104 -17.59 11.43 -8.87
C THR A 104 -16.19 12.04 -8.74
N HIS A 105 -15.34 11.89 -9.76
CA HIS A 105 -13.97 12.41 -9.74
C HIS A 105 -13.93 13.95 -9.64
N ARG A 106 -14.83 14.63 -10.36
CA ARG A 106 -15.01 16.08 -10.19
C ARG A 106 -15.41 16.44 -8.76
N LYS A 107 -16.32 15.70 -8.15
CA LYS A 107 -16.75 15.94 -6.76
C LYS A 107 -15.60 15.70 -5.78
N THR A 108 -14.77 14.69 -6.00
CA THR A 108 -13.57 14.46 -5.20
C THR A 108 -12.60 15.63 -5.29
N LEU A 109 -12.27 16.12 -6.50
CA LEU A 109 -11.39 17.28 -6.64
C LEU A 109 -11.96 18.56 -6.03
N LEU A 110 -13.26 18.80 -6.20
CA LEU A 110 -13.91 19.95 -5.55
C LEU A 110 -13.84 19.85 -4.02
N GLY A 111 -13.97 18.65 -3.46
CA GLY A 111 -13.78 18.42 -2.03
C GLY A 111 -12.34 18.72 -1.58
N ILE A 112 -11.33 18.30 -2.36
CA ILE A 112 -9.92 18.62 -2.09
C ILE A 112 -9.69 20.14 -2.18
N ALA A 113 -10.21 20.79 -3.23
CA ALA A 113 -10.14 22.24 -3.39
C ALA A 113 -10.73 22.97 -2.19
N GLN A 114 -11.87 22.49 -1.67
CA GLN A 114 -12.47 23.05 -0.46
C GLN A 114 -11.56 22.95 0.76
N VAL A 115 -10.88 21.82 0.96
CA VAL A 115 -9.93 21.66 2.08
C VAL A 115 -8.74 22.62 1.92
N VAL A 116 -8.22 22.77 0.71
CA VAL A 116 -7.12 23.71 0.41
C VAL A 116 -7.54 25.16 0.68
N MET A 117 -8.71 25.58 0.22
CA MET A 117 -9.25 26.93 0.49
C MET A 117 -9.45 27.20 1.99
N LEU A 118 -9.86 26.19 2.78
CA LEU A 118 -9.96 26.32 4.23
C LEU A 118 -8.58 26.50 4.89
N GLY A 119 -7.56 25.81 4.37
CA GLY A 119 -6.17 26.00 4.77
C GLY A 119 -5.67 27.41 4.45
N GLU A 120 -5.97 27.91 3.25
CA GLU A 120 -5.63 29.27 2.83
C GLU A 120 -6.23 30.32 3.78
N LEU A 121 -7.51 30.17 4.15
CA LEU A 121 -8.16 31.06 5.12
C LEU A 121 -7.48 31.01 6.50
N ALA A 122 -7.10 29.82 6.96
CA ALA A 122 -6.40 29.66 8.24
C ALA A 122 -5.00 30.30 8.21
N VAL A 123 -4.28 30.18 7.10
CA VAL A 123 -2.96 30.81 6.89
C VAL A 123 -3.10 32.33 6.80
N ASN A 124 -4.07 32.85 6.07
CA ASN A 124 -4.37 34.29 6.03
C ASN A 124 -4.68 34.82 7.43
N LYS A 125 -5.49 34.09 8.21
CA LYS A 125 -5.75 34.49 9.59
C LYS A 125 -4.51 34.42 10.48
N ALA A 126 -3.62 33.46 10.25
CA ALA A 126 -2.34 33.39 10.96
C ALA A 126 -1.45 34.60 10.60
N LEU A 127 -1.41 34.98 9.32
CA LEU A 127 -0.67 36.14 8.83
C LEU A 127 -1.17 37.44 9.49
N ASP A 128 -2.50 37.64 9.54
CA ASP A 128 -3.12 38.78 10.26
C ASP A 128 -2.73 38.83 11.75
N ASN A 129 -2.42 37.69 12.37
CA ASN A 129 -2.00 37.66 13.78
C ASN A 129 -0.50 37.96 13.96
N VAL A 130 0.30 37.80 12.91
CA VAL A 130 1.75 38.13 12.93
C VAL A 130 1.97 39.63 12.82
N ASP A 131 1.06 40.35 12.16
CA ASP A 131 1.04 41.82 12.14
C ASP A 131 -0.11 42.37 13.02
N PRO A 132 0.06 42.48 14.35
CA PRO A 132 -0.97 43.00 15.25
C PRO A 132 -1.15 44.53 15.16
N THR A 133 -0.73 45.22 14.09
CA THR A 133 -0.84 46.67 14.01
C THR A 133 -2.22 47.16 13.54
N ALA A 134 -3.09 47.38 14.52
CA ALA A 134 -4.03 48.50 14.55
C ALA A 134 -3.75 49.35 15.79
#